data_AF-A0A844EGD6-F1
#
_entry.id   AF-A0A844EGD6-F1
#
_cell.length_a   1.000
_cell.length_b   1.000
_cell.length_c   1.000
_cell.angle_alpha   90.00
_cell.angle_beta   90.00
_cell.angle_gamma   90.00
#
_symmetry.space_group_name_H-M   'P 1'
#
loop_
_entity.id
_entity.type
_entity.pdbx_description
1 polymer ?
#
loop_
_entity_poly.entity_id
_entity_poly.type
_entity_poly.pdbx_seq_one_letter_code
_entity_poly.pdbx_strand_id
1 'polypeptide(L)' 'MSNQTVPAFFAVDDNYAAYLAVALESLEANASTTRDYDIIILCDDLNQENRDQLKKFARDNVQISF' A
#
# COMPACT_ATOMS: atom_id res chain seq x y z
N MET A 1 2.19 6.77 24.11
CA MET A 1 1.77 7.61 22.97
C MET A 1 1.12 6.66 21.98
N SER A 2 -0.16 6.86 21.66
CA SER A 2 -0.83 6.07 20.63
C SER A 2 -0.29 6.53 19.27
N ASN A 3 0.45 5.67 18.57
CA ASN A 3 0.80 5.91 17.17
C ASN A 3 -0.51 6.14 16.41
N GLN A 4 -0.62 7.25 15.70
CA GLN A 4 -1.80 7.56 14.93
C GLN A 4 -1.72 6.78 13.62
N THR A 5 -2.63 5.82 13.43
CA THR A 5 -2.75 5.09 12.18
C THR A 5 -3.45 5.94 11.12
N VAL A 6 -2.86 6.03 9.93
CA VAL A 6 -3.39 6.76 8.78
C VAL A 6 -3.89 5.73 7.75
N PRO A 7 -5.21 5.60 7.56
CA PRO A 7 -5.75 4.72 6.53
C PRO A 7 -5.66 5.38 5.14
N ALA A 8 -5.27 4.62 4.12
CA ALA A 8 -5.28 5.04 2.72
C ALA A 8 -5.90 3.96 1.83
N PHE A 9 -6.89 4.34 1.04
CA PHE A 9 -7.64 3.43 0.19
C PHE A 9 -7.26 3.64 -1.28
N PHE A 10 -6.98 2.56 -1.99
CA PHE A 10 -6.72 2.56 -3.42
C PHE A 10 -7.72 1.65 -4.11
N ALA A 11 -8.36 2.13 -5.16
CA ALA A 11 -9.19 1.29 -6.03
C ALA A 11 -8.44 1.11 -7.36
N VAL A 12 -8.02 -0.12 -7.66
CA VAL A 12 -7.25 -0.42 -8.86
C VAL A 12 -7.65 -1.76 -9.47
N ASP A 13 -7.41 -1.89 -10.76
CA ASP A 13 -7.40 -3.16 -11.47
C ASP A 13 -5.95 -3.57 -11.83
N ASP A 14 -5.79 -4.72 -12.48
CA ASP A 14 -4.50 -5.24 -12.90
C ASP A 14 -3.68 -4.33 -13.83
N ASN A 15 -4.34 -3.54 -14.69
CA ASN A 15 -3.67 -2.61 -15.59
C ASN A 15 -3.12 -1.39 -14.83
N TYR A 16 -3.70 -1.09 -13.66
CA TYR A 16 -3.27 0.03 -12.82
C TYR A 16 -2.29 -0.35 -11.72
N ALA A 17 -1.95 -1.64 -11.57
CA ALA A 17 -1.03 -2.14 -10.55
C ALA A 17 0.35 -1.46 -10.60
N ALA A 18 0.88 -1.20 -11.80
CA ALA A 18 2.16 -0.53 -11.97
C ALA A 18 2.13 0.93 -11.46
N TYR A 19 1.02 1.66 -11.66
CA TYR A 19 0.89 3.02 -11.15
C TYR A 19 0.69 3.04 -9.63
N LEU A 20 0.00 2.03 -9.09
CA LEU A 20 -0.10 1.85 -7.65
C LEU A 20 1.28 1.61 -7.02
N ALA A 21 2.13 0.78 -7.64
CA ALA A 21 3.48 0.56 -7.16
C ALA A 21 4.29 1.87 -7.05
N VAL A 22 4.20 2.76 -8.03
CA VAL A 22 4.85 4.09 -7.98
C VAL A 22 4.29 4.95 -6.83
N ALA A 23 2.99 4.90 -6.59
CA ALA A 23 2.37 5.63 -5.47
C ALA A 23 2.83 5.08 -4.11
N LEU A 24 2.94 3.74 -3.97
CA LEU A 24 3.46 3.10 -2.77
C LEU A 24 4.94 3.41 -2.54
N GLU A 25 5.76 3.42 -3.58
CA GLU A 25 7.17 3.82 -3.50
C GLU A 25 7.32 5.26 -3.00
N SER A 26 6.49 6.19 -3.53
CA SER A 26 6.46 7.58 -3.07
C SER A 26 6.02 7.70 -1.61
N LEU A 27 4.98 6.95 -1.22
CA LEU A 27 4.53 6.88 0.17
C LEU A 27 5.64 6.36 1.07
N GLU A 28 6.32 5.29 0.66
CA GLU A 28 7.41 4.69 1.41
C GLU A 28 8.55 5.68 1.67
N ALA A 29 8.96 6.43 0.64
CA ALA A 29 10.04 7.40 0.69
C ALA A 29 9.74 8.62 1.57
N ASN A 30 8.46 8.97 1.73
CA ASN A 30 8.02 10.19 2.44
C ASN A 30 7.24 9.92 3.74
N ALA A 31 6.90 8.67 4.02
CA ALA A 31 6.14 8.29 5.20
C ALA A 31 6.91 8.59 6.48
N SER A 32 6.28 9.34 7.38
CA SER A 32 6.82 9.58 8.72
C SER A 32 6.97 8.28 9.51
N THR A 33 8.11 8.12 10.19
CA THR A 33 8.39 6.96 11.05
C THR A 33 7.63 6.97 12.38
N THR A 34 6.91 8.06 12.71
CA THR A 34 6.13 8.21 13.94
C THR A 34 4.64 7.92 13.75
N ARG A 35 4.25 7.45 12.56
CA ARG A 35 2.88 7.07 12.21
C ARG A 35 2.88 5.70 11.57
N ASP A 36 1.79 5.00 11.78
CA ASP A 36 1.50 3.75 11.10
C ASP A 36 0.58 4.05 9.91
N TYR A 37 0.76 3.33 8.81
CA TYR A 37 -0.04 3.48 7.61
C TYR A 37 -0.74 2.16 7.31
N ASP A 38 -2.05 2.22 7.11
CA ASP A 38 -2.87 1.08 6.74
C ASP A 38 -3.39 1.28 5.31
N ILE A 39 -2.78 0.55 4.38
CA ILE A 39 -3.09 0.64 2.96
C ILE A 39 -4.10 -0.45 2.59
N ILE A 40 -5.24 -0.04 2.05
CA ILE A 40 -6.35 -0.93 1.73
C ILE A 40 -6.62 -0.84 0.22
N ILE A 41 -6.35 -1.92 -0.49
CA ILE A 41 -6.43 -1.98 -1.95
C ILE A 41 -7.73 -2.69 -2.37
N LEU A 42 -8.71 -1.91 -2.79
CA LEU A 42 -9.96 -2.40 -3.37
C LEU A 42 -9.70 -2.85 -4.81
N CYS A 43 -9.77 -4.16 -5.07
CA CYS A 43 -9.56 -4.74 -6.40
C CYS A 43 -10.55 -5.88 -6.67
N ASP A 44 -11.02 -5.99 -7.92
CA ASP A 44 -11.95 -7.05 -8.35
C ASP A 44 -11.17 -8.30 -8.81
N ASP A 45 -10.15 -8.11 -9.65
CA ASP A 45 -9.25 -9.17 -10.13
C ASP A 45 -7.81 -8.63 -10.27
N LEU A 46 -7.11 -8.53 -9.14
CA LEU A 46 -5.66 -8.33 -9.13
C LEU A 46 -4.98 -9.70 -9.18
N ASN A 47 -4.15 -9.97 -10.19
CA ASN A 47 -3.43 -11.23 -10.31
C ASN A 47 -2.42 -11.41 -9.17
N GLN A 48 -2.01 -12.66 -8.97
CA GLN A 48 -1.13 -13.02 -7.86
C GLN A 48 0.25 -12.36 -7.96
N GLU A 49 0.80 -12.21 -9.17
CA GLU A 49 2.10 -11.56 -9.37
C GLU A 49 2.05 -10.10 -8.91
N ASN A 50 1.05 -9.33 -9.33
CA ASN A 50 0.83 -7.96 -8.93
C ASN A 50 0.60 -7.83 -7.41
N ARG A 51 -0.20 -8.73 -6.81
CA ARG A 51 -0.38 -8.77 -5.34
C ARG A 51 0.95 -8.99 -4.63
N ASP A 52 1.76 -9.93 -5.10
CA ASP A 52 3.05 -10.25 -4.50
C ASP A 52 4.07 -9.12 -4.68
N GLN A 53 4.07 -8.41 -5.81
CA GLN A 53 4.88 -7.21 -6.00
C GLN A 53 4.45 -6.09 -5.04
N LEU A 54 3.14 -5.83 -4.91
CA LEU A 54 2.62 -4.76 -4.05
C LEU A 54 2.86 -5.05 -2.57
N LYS A 55 2.83 -6.32 -2.15
CA LYS A 55 3.17 -6.71 -0.77
C LYS A 55 4.62 -6.44 -0.38
N LYS A 56 5.54 -6.28 -1.34
CA LYS A 56 6.95 -5.95 -1.04
C LYS A 56 7.12 -4.55 -0.43
N PHE A 57 6.15 -3.67 -0.60
CA PHE A 57 6.14 -2.33 0.01
C PHE A 57 5.66 -2.33 1.47
N ALA A 58 5.19 -3.48 1.99
CA ALA A 58 4.83 -3.61 3.40
C ALA A 58 6.08 -3.65 4.29
N ARG A 59 6.04 -2.95 5.43
CA ARG A 59 7.12 -2.85 6.43
C ARG A 59 6.56 -2.57 7.81
N ASP A 60 7.43 -2.44 8.82
CA ASP A 60 7.03 -2.30 10.24
C ASP A 60 5.91 -1.27 10.51
N ASN A 61 5.93 -0.13 9.82
CA ASN A 61 4.94 0.94 9.98
C ASN A 61 4.00 1.13 8.76
N VAL A 62 4.01 0.22 7.78
CA VAL A 62 3.14 0.26 6.59
C VAL A 62 2.58 -1.15 6.34
N GLN A 63 1.28 -1.31 6.52
CA GLN A 63 0.58 -2.57 6.26
C GLN A 63 -0.23 -2.45 4.97
N ILE A 64 -0.35 -3.55 4.23
CA ILE A 64 -1.07 -3.59 2.95
C ILE A 64 -2.06 -4.75 2.96
N SER A 65 -3.32 -4.44 2.69
CA SER A 65 -4.44 -5.38 2.55
C SER A 65 -5.12 -5.22 1.18
N PHE A 66 -5.78 -6.28 0.70
CA PHE A 66 -6.46 -6.36 -0.59
C PHE A 66 -7.88 -6.89 -0.43
#